data_AF-A0A2E0PAU8-F1
#
_entry.id   AF-A0A2E0PAU8-F1
#
_cell.length_a   1.000
_cell.length_b   1.000
_cell.length_c   1.000
_cell.angle_alpha   90.00
_cell.angle_beta   90.00
_cell.angle_gamma   90.00
#
_symmetry.space_group_name_H-M   'P 1'
#
loop_
_entity.id
_entity.type
_entity.pdbx_description
1 polymer ?
#
loop_
_entity_poly.entity_id
_entity_poly.type
_entity_poly.pdbx_seq_one_letter_code
_entity_poly.pdbx_strand_id
1 'polypeptide(L)'
;MYQSLNGWPESIGTNGFPPALLIHDQITSAYITCLLLFTIFVVPAIILLCLLVPRFRYLVFYFVVHFVSLPICYGLINLAPNDFLYWWWD
;
A
#
# COMPACT_ATOMS: atom_id res chain seq x y z
N MET A 1 2.69 -14.74 -6.23
CA MET A 1 1.32 -15.30 -6.11
C MET A 1 0.98 -16.14 -7.32
N TYR A 2 0.57 -15.56 -8.47
CA TYR A 2 0.19 -16.33 -9.65
C TYR A 2 1.24 -17.36 -10.11
N GLN A 3 2.49 -16.93 -10.35
CA GLN A 3 3.55 -17.85 -10.80
C GLN A 3 4.02 -18.81 -9.70
N SER A 4 3.98 -18.39 -8.43
CA SER A 4 4.41 -19.21 -7.29
C SER A 4 3.39 -20.28 -6.90
N LEU A 5 2.13 -20.09 -7.28
CA LEU A 5 1.01 -21.00 -7.00
C LEU A 5 0.48 -21.68 -8.29
N ASN A 6 1.13 -21.46 -9.44
CA ASN A 6 0.69 -21.93 -10.75
C ASN A 6 -0.76 -21.53 -11.12
N GLY A 7 -1.19 -20.36 -10.67
CA GLY A 7 -2.56 -19.87 -10.80
C GLY A 7 -2.95 -18.91 -9.67
N TRP A 8 -4.18 -18.39 -9.73
CA TRP A 8 -4.82 -17.74 -8.59
C TRP A 8 -5.35 -18.81 -7.62
N PRO A 9 -5.25 -18.60 -6.29
CA PRO A 9 -5.74 -19.56 -5.32
C PRO A 9 -7.26 -19.75 -5.47
N GLU A 10 -7.71 -21.01 -5.47
CA GLU A 10 -9.14 -21.38 -5.62
C GLU A 10 -9.96 -21.15 -4.33
N SER A 11 -9.29 -20.91 -3.20
CA SER A 11 -9.91 -20.67 -1.91
C SER A 11 -9.37 -19.42 -1.26
N ILE A 12 -10.27 -18.69 -0.59
CA ILE A 12 -9.94 -17.61 0.36
C ILE A 12 -9.06 -18.15 1.50
N GLY A 13 -8.11 -17.34 1.91
CA GLY A 13 -7.16 -17.57 2.98
C GLY A 13 -5.84 -18.14 2.49
N THR A 14 -4.98 -18.48 3.45
CA THR A 14 -3.60 -18.88 3.18
C THR A 14 -3.38 -20.40 3.24
N ASN A 15 -4.46 -21.17 3.15
CA ASN A 15 -4.41 -22.62 3.19
C ASN A 15 -3.63 -23.17 1.99
N GLY A 16 -2.62 -24.00 2.27
CA GLY A 16 -1.72 -24.55 1.25
C GLY A 16 -0.61 -23.60 0.79
N PHE A 17 -0.52 -22.39 1.34
CA PHE A 17 0.58 -21.49 1.02
C PHE A 17 1.89 -22.01 1.62
N PRO A 18 3.00 -21.95 0.86
CA PRO A 18 4.29 -22.28 1.43
C PRO A 18 4.65 -21.27 2.54
N PRO A 19 5.40 -21.66 3.57
CA PRO A 19 5.72 -20.78 4.71
C PRO A 19 6.33 -19.43 4.32
N ALA A 20 7.13 -19.40 3.25
CA ALA A 20 7.71 -18.15 2.73
C ALA A 20 6.65 -17.17 2.20
N LEU A 21 5.57 -17.66 1.59
CA LEU A 21 4.47 -16.83 1.09
C LEU A 21 3.68 -16.22 2.26
N LEU A 22 3.46 -16.99 3.33
CA LEU A 22 2.80 -16.52 4.54
C LEU A 22 3.55 -15.36 5.19
N ILE A 23 4.88 -15.48 5.28
CA ILE A 23 5.73 -14.43 5.84
C ILE A 23 5.69 -13.18 4.95
N HIS A 24 5.79 -13.36 3.63
CA HIS A 24 5.70 -12.25 2.68
C HIS A 24 4.37 -11.50 2.83
N ASP A 25 3.26 -12.24 2.90
CA ASP A 25 1.91 -11.69 3.07
C ASP A 25 1.78 -10.85 4.36
N GLN A 26 2.21 -11.42 5.50
CA GLN A 26 2.21 -10.71 6.78
C GLN A 26 3.05 -9.43 6.76
N ILE A 27 4.25 -9.48 6.19
CA ILE A 27 5.13 -8.31 6.09
C ILE A 27 4.49 -7.25 5.19
N THR A 28 3.92 -7.67 4.06
CA THR A 28 3.31 -6.76 3.08
C THR A 28 2.09 -6.07 3.70
N SER A 29 1.20 -6.83 4.34
CA SER A 29 0.02 -6.30 5.02
C SER A 29 0.39 -5.34 6.14
N ALA A 30 1.35 -5.70 7.00
CA ALA A 30 1.83 -4.84 8.07
C ALA A 30 2.47 -3.55 7.53
N TYR A 31 3.29 -3.65 6.49
CA TYR A 31 3.96 -2.51 5.86
C TYR A 31 2.95 -1.55 5.22
N ILE A 32 2.02 -2.06 4.41
CA ILE A 32 1.00 -1.25 3.74
C ILE A 32 0.10 -0.56 4.78
N THR A 33 -0.30 -1.28 5.83
CA THR A 33 -1.10 -0.71 6.92
C THR A 33 -0.37 0.43 7.63
N CYS A 34 0.89 0.20 8.00
CA CYS A 34 1.72 1.23 8.63
C CYS A 34 1.90 2.45 7.72
N LEU A 35 2.19 2.23 6.43
CA LEU A 35 2.40 3.28 5.45
C LEU A 35 1.12 4.11 5.23
N LEU A 36 -0.04 3.46 5.18
CA LEU A 36 -1.33 4.12 5.04
C LEU A 36 -1.64 4.99 6.26
N LEU A 37 -1.50 4.44 7.48
CA LEU A 37 -1.69 5.20 8.72
C LEU A 37 -0.73 6.38 8.82
N PHE A 38 0.55 6.17 8.52
CA PHE A 38 1.54 7.25 8.47
C PHE A 38 1.13 8.33 7.47
N THR A 39 0.66 7.93 6.29
CA THR A 39 0.29 8.89 5.25
C THR A 39 -0.99 9.65 5.56
N ILE A 40 -1.96 9.04 6.24
CA ILE A 40 -3.22 9.70 6.61
C ILE A 40 -3.04 10.63 7.82
N PHE A 41 -2.25 10.22 8.82
CA PHE A 41 -2.16 10.96 10.08
C PHE A 41 -0.92 11.82 10.20
N VAL A 42 0.24 11.35 9.71
CA VAL A 42 1.53 12.01 9.94
C VAL A 42 1.87 12.96 8.81
N VAL A 43 1.66 12.57 7.55
CA VAL A 43 2.00 13.42 6.39
C VAL A 43 1.26 14.76 6.39
N PRO A 44 -0.06 14.85 6.67
CA PRO A 44 -0.75 16.13 6.76
C PRO A 44 -0.19 17.03 7.87
N ALA A 45 0.16 16.45 9.02
CA ALA A 45 0.78 17.19 10.11
C ALA A 45 2.16 17.75 9.72
N ILE A 46 2.97 16.97 9.00
CA ILE A 46 4.26 17.43 8.47
C ILE A 46 4.04 18.55 7.45
N ILE A 47 3.07 18.42 6.53
CA ILE A 47 2.75 19.46 5.56
C ILE A 47 2.37 20.78 6.27
N LEU A 48 1.52 20.72 7.29
CA LEU A 48 1.13 21.89 8.08
C LEU A 48 2.35 22.55 8.76
N LEU A 49 3.25 21.76 9.34
CA LEU A 49 4.51 22.25 9.91
C LEU A 49 5.40 22.91 8.85
N CYS A 50 5.55 22.28 7.67
CA CYS A 50 6.33 22.82 6.56
C CYS A 50 5.76 24.13 6.01
N LEU A 51 4.43 24.31 6.04
CA LEU A 51 3.77 25.56 5.63
C LEU A 51 3.98 26.68 6.66
N LEU A 52 3.99 26.34 7.95
CA LEU A 52 4.19 27.28 9.05
C LEU A 52 5.61 27.86 9.06
N VAL A 53 6.62 27.05 8.74
CA VAL A 53 8.03 27.47 8.73
C VAL A 53 8.47 27.82 7.29
N PRO A 54 8.73 29.10 6.95
CA PRO A 54 9.03 29.52 5.58
C PRO A 54 10.19 28.77 4.93
N ARG A 55 11.20 28.40 5.72
CA ARG A 55 12.37 27.63 5.26
C ARG A 55 12.02 26.24 4.74
N PHE A 56 10.94 25.61 5.20
CA PHE A 56 10.57 24.24 4.85
C PHE A 56 9.48 24.14 3.79
N ARG A 57 8.98 25.26 3.26
CA ARG A 57 7.88 25.26 2.27
C ARG A 57 8.21 24.47 1.00
N TYR A 58 9.48 24.44 0.59
CA TYR A 58 9.90 23.65 -0.57
C TYR A 58 9.70 22.14 -0.36
N LEU A 59 9.70 21.65 0.89
CA LEU A 59 9.49 20.24 1.22
C LEU A 59 8.04 19.80 1.00
N VAL A 60 7.09 20.73 1.05
CA VAL A 60 5.65 20.46 0.89
C VAL A 60 5.38 19.70 -0.41
N PHE A 61 6.06 20.07 -1.50
CA PHE A 61 5.90 19.39 -2.79
C PHE A 61 6.15 17.88 -2.69
N TYR A 62 7.22 17.45 -2.02
CA TYR A 62 7.55 16.03 -1.88
C TYR A 62 6.48 15.28 -1.08
N PHE A 63 5.98 15.88 0.01
CA PHE A 63 4.93 15.27 0.82
C PHE A 63 3.59 15.22 0.09
N VAL A 64 3.27 16.23 -0.71
CA VAL A 64 2.06 16.21 -1.56
C VAL A 64 2.17 15.13 -2.62
N VAL A 65 3.32 14.99 -3.29
CA VAL A 65 3.54 13.91 -4.27
C VAL A 65 3.37 12.54 -3.62
N HIS A 66 3.95 12.33 -2.43
CA HIS A 66 3.74 11.10 -1.65
C HIS A 66 2.27 10.87 -1.29
N PHE A 67 1.56 11.92 -0.86
CA PHE A 67 0.16 11.82 -0.48
C PHE A 67 -0.75 11.47 -1.67
N VAL A 68 -0.45 12.01 -2.85
CA VAL A 68 -1.22 11.78 -4.08
C VAL A 68 -0.84 10.48 -4.78
N SER A 69 0.37 9.95 -4.59
CA SER A 69 0.78 8.68 -5.22
C SER A 69 -0.05 7.49 -4.72
N LEU A 70 -0.44 7.46 -3.45
CA LEU A 70 -1.25 6.39 -2.88
C LEU A 70 -2.62 6.21 -3.56
N PRO A 71 -3.48 7.23 -3.70
CA PRO A 71 -4.75 7.08 -4.41
C PRO A 71 -4.57 6.76 -5.90
N ILE A 72 -3.49 7.22 -6.53
CA ILE A 72 -3.14 6.83 -7.90
C ILE A 72 -2.83 5.33 -7.96
N CYS A 73 -1.95 4.84 -7.10
CA CYS A 73 -1.62 3.40 -7.01
C CYS A 73 -2.86 2.57 -6.71
N TYR A 74 -3.72 3.03 -5.80
CA TYR A 74 -5.00 2.38 -5.52
C TYR A 74 -5.89 2.32 -6.77
N GLY A 75 -6.03 3.43 -7.51
CA GLY A 75 -6.77 3.46 -8.77
C GLY A 75 -6.20 2.51 -9.82
N LEU A 76 -4.87 2.41 -9.92
CA LEU A 76 -4.19 1.48 -10.83
C LEU A 76 -4.43 0.02 -10.44
N ILE A 77 -4.44 -0.31 -9.15
CA ILE A 77 -4.76 -1.67 -8.67
C ILE A 77 -6.14 -2.10 -9.14
N ASN A 78 -7.13 -1.21 -9.14
CA ASN A 78 -8.51 -1.49 -9.59
C ASN A 78 -8.62 -1.80 -11.10
N LEU A 79 -7.56 -1.63 -11.89
CA LEU A 79 -7.50 -2.06 -13.29
C LEU A 79 -7.03 -3.51 -13.45
N ALA A 80 -6.60 -4.16 -12.35
CA ALA A 80 -6.17 -5.54 -12.37
C ALA A 80 -7.35 -6.51 -12.59
N PRO A 81 -7.08 -7.75 -13.05
CA PRO A 81 -8.11 -8.78 -13.19
C PRO A 81 -8.87 -9.03 -11.88
N ASN A 82 -10.14 -9.41 -11.98
CA ASN A 82 -10.99 -9.68 -10.81
C ASN A 82 -10.39 -10.71 -9.86
N ASP A 83 -9.74 -11.74 -10.39
CA ASP A 83 -9.08 -12.78 -9.57
C ASP A 83 -7.90 -12.22 -8.77
N PHE A 84 -7.15 -11.27 -9.35
CA PHE A 84 -6.10 -10.54 -8.62
C PHE A 84 -6.71 -9.69 -7.51
N LEU A 85 -7.77 -8.93 -7.82
CA LEU A 85 -8.42 -8.06 -6.86
C LEU A 85 -9.02 -8.85 -5.70
N TYR A 86 -9.69 -9.96 -6.01
CA TYR A 86 -10.28 -10.85 -5.03
C TYR A 86 -9.21 -11.42 -4.09
N TRP A 87 -8.06 -11.84 -4.62
CA TRP A 87 -6.93 -12.26 -3.82
C TRP A 87 -6.28 -11.11 -3.03
N TRP A 88 -6.16 -9.91 -3.61
CA TRP A 88 -5.51 -8.77 -2.96
C TRP A 88 -6.27 -8.26 -1.72
N TRP A 89 -7.60 -8.40 -1.72
CA TRP A 89 -8.48 -7.99 -0.63
C TRP A 89 -8.72 -9.07 0.42
N ASP A 90 -8.21 -10.27 0.18
CA ASP A 90 -8.25 -11.41 1.08
C ASP A 90 -7.12 -11.36 2.12
#